data_AF-A0A8J2JX97-F1
#
_entry.id   AF-A0A8J2JX97-F1
#
_cell.length_a   1.000
_cell.length_b   1.000
_cell.length_c   1.000
_cell.angle_alpha   90.00
_cell.angle_beta   90.00
_cell.angle_gamma   90.00
#
_symmetry.space_group_name_H-M   'P 1'
#
loop_
_entity.id
_entity.type
_entity.pdbx_description
1 polymer ?
#
loop_
_entity_poly.entity_id
_entity_poly.type
_entity_poly.pdbx_seq_one_letter_code
_entity_poly.pdbx_strand_id
1 'polypeptide(L)'
;MFPFPNRIIGSKQLFIPIAYVGITCSICYYFLIAFVDSQRFLLQTEVSLESTNGSKTGGIQRSGTPSGHSEAHPRIESPKFESQEERLGLLSPKKFIPPSSTRDTQDESSWIDNLSPAFYPWPEDGKCKTYLVQFAKKKTFKPRALVSYPGSGNSWTRYLLEGSSGIFTGSIFGDEKLYALGLLGESRSPNDGSTIVQKTHHDTISSISKNRRAQLAQTKLTELMFGYRGILLIRNPFDALRSYWNFIHTRDHKAHASQTQFSLSKWVEFVEDGAKKWSHLVQIWLEKSADFIIVQYEELQSNPKREIIRMLEYLSLPVDDKRMDCVLSHREGPFHRQPPNDPTQQLSYTSNNSHLNLVVQENIEHVNRLFALNNIDLRLNYTLASNELSSNKG
;
A
#
# COMPACT_ATOMS: atom_id res chain seq x y z
N MET A 1 37.74 -18.17 69.64
CA MET A 1 38.58 -17.03 70.07
C MET A 1 38.39 -15.95 69.00
N PHE A 2 37.84 -14.79 69.44
CA PHE A 2 37.49 -13.51 68.78
C PHE A 2 38.05 -13.12 67.38
N PRO A 3 37.50 -12.09 66.67
CA PRO A 3 36.21 -11.39 66.82
C PRO A 3 35.49 -11.03 65.48
N PHE A 4 34.22 -10.59 65.59
CA PHE A 4 33.57 -9.69 64.62
C PHE A 4 34.23 -8.29 64.61
N PRO A 5 34.12 -7.55 63.49
CA PRO A 5 33.62 -6.17 63.63
C PRO A 5 32.62 -5.72 62.56
N ASN A 6 31.55 -5.12 63.07
CA ASN A 6 30.84 -3.91 62.66
C ASN A 6 30.45 -3.60 61.19
N ARG A 7 29.13 -3.43 61.05
CA ARG A 7 28.40 -2.52 60.16
C ARG A 7 29.16 -1.24 59.76
N ILE A 8 29.14 -0.94 58.47
CA ILE A 8 28.96 0.42 57.94
C ILE A 8 27.82 0.40 56.90
N ILE A 9 26.96 1.39 57.02
CA ILE A 9 25.72 1.66 56.27
C ILE A 9 26.05 2.24 54.88
N GLY A 10 25.32 1.81 53.84
CA GLY A 10 25.41 2.38 52.49
C GLY A 10 24.32 1.85 51.56
N SER A 11 23.15 2.47 51.63
CA SER A 11 21.93 2.20 50.87
C SER A 11 22.09 2.24 49.34
N LYS A 12 21.54 1.25 48.64
CA LYS A 12 20.40 1.39 47.69
C LYS A 12 20.15 0.04 47.02
N GLN A 13 19.16 -0.68 47.55
CA GLN A 13 18.56 -1.84 46.89
C GLN A 13 17.95 -1.41 45.57
N LEU A 14 18.30 -2.13 44.51
CA LEU A 14 17.70 -2.08 43.19
C LEU A 14 16.27 -2.66 43.28
N PHE A 15 15.32 -1.86 43.76
CA PHE A 15 13.90 -2.17 43.64
C PHE A 15 13.45 -1.84 42.22
N ILE A 16 13.57 -2.81 41.31
CA ILE A 16 12.76 -2.80 40.09
C ILE A 16 11.34 -3.11 40.56
N PRO A 17 10.34 -2.23 40.33
CA PRO A 17 8.97 -2.52 40.75
C PRO A 17 8.51 -3.77 40.01
N ILE A 18 7.96 -4.74 40.73
CA ILE A 18 7.34 -5.97 40.17
C ILE A 18 6.28 -5.60 39.10
N ALA A 19 5.69 -4.41 39.19
CA ALA A 19 4.82 -3.83 38.17
C ALA A 19 5.52 -3.66 36.79
N TYR A 20 6.81 -3.30 36.75
CA TYR A 20 7.54 -3.09 35.50
C TYR A 20 7.82 -4.42 34.78
N VAL A 21 8.19 -5.47 35.52
CA VAL A 21 8.34 -6.84 34.98
C VAL A 21 6.98 -7.41 34.56
N GLY A 22 5.92 -7.16 35.33
CA GLY A 22 4.56 -7.58 35.00
C GLY A 22 4.00 -6.90 33.74
N ILE A 23 4.29 -5.61 33.54
CA ILE A 23 3.87 -4.85 32.35
C ILE A 23 4.66 -5.29 31.12
N THR A 24 5.99 -5.49 31.21
CA THR A 24 6.79 -5.97 30.08
C THR A 24 6.45 -7.41 29.70
N CYS A 25 6.22 -8.29 30.68
CA CYS A 25 5.78 -9.66 30.41
C CYS A 25 4.35 -9.70 29.85
N SER A 26 3.45 -8.82 30.31
CA SER A 26 2.10 -8.72 29.74
C SER A 26 2.13 -8.21 28.31
N ILE A 27 2.92 -7.18 28.00
CA ILE A 27 3.07 -6.67 26.64
C ILE A 27 3.65 -7.76 25.72
N CYS A 28 4.72 -8.46 26.13
CA CYS A 28 5.27 -9.59 25.38
C CYS A 28 4.27 -10.74 25.21
N TYR A 29 3.45 -11.01 26.24
CA TYR A 29 2.39 -12.02 26.19
C TYR A 29 1.25 -11.62 25.24
N TYR A 30 0.83 -10.35 25.23
CA TYR A 30 -0.12 -9.84 24.25
C TYR A 30 0.44 -9.83 22.82
N PHE A 31 1.74 -9.58 22.64
CA PHE A 31 2.41 -9.71 21.33
C PHE A 31 2.48 -11.17 20.87
N LEU A 32 2.77 -12.11 21.77
CA LEU A 32 2.76 -13.54 21.48
C LEU A 32 1.36 -14.06 21.17
N ILE A 33 0.33 -13.63 21.92
CA ILE A 33 -1.07 -13.96 21.62
C ILE A 33 -1.48 -13.34 20.28
N ALA A 34 -1.18 -12.08 20.02
CA ALA A 34 -1.52 -11.44 18.75
C ALA A 34 -0.81 -12.10 17.56
N PHE A 35 0.44 -12.55 17.74
CA PHE A 35 1.19 -13.29 16.74
C PHE A 35 0.60 -14.70 16.52
N VAL A 36 0.32 -15.44 17.59
CA VAL A 36 -0.28 -16.79 17.51
C VAL A 36 -1.71 -16.76 16.97
N ASP A 37 -2.52 -15.77 17.35
CA ASP A 37 -3.87 -15.56 16.81
C ASP A 37 -3.83 -15.12 15.35
N SER A 38 -2.84 -14.30 14.95
CA SER A 38 -2.63 -13.96 13.53
C SER A 38 -2.26 -15.19 12.71
N GLN A 39 -1.43 -16.09 13.23
CA GLN A 39 -1.06 -17.34 12.55
C GLN A 39 -2.22 -18.35 12.53
N ARG A 40 -2.98 -18.46 13.62
CA ARG A 40 -4.19 -19.31 13.69
C ARG A 40 -5.31 -18.81 12.79
N PHE A 41 -5.48 -17.50 12.64
CA PHE A 41 -6.46 -16.92 11.73
C PHE A 41 -6.14 -17.25 10.27
N LEU A 42 -4.84 -17.22 9.90
CA LEU A 42 -4.38 -17.61 8.56
C LEU A 42 -4.63 -19.11 8.28
N LEU A 43 -4.43 -19.97 9.27
CA LEU A 43 -4.72 -21.41 9.15
C LEU A 43 -6.24 -21.73 9.18
N GLN A 44 -7.06 -20.97 9.90
CA GLN A 44 -8.52 -21.16 9.92
C GLN A 44 -9.21 -20.66 8.65
N THR A 45 -8.62 -19.68 7.96
CA THR A 45 -9.08 -19.30 6.62
C THR A 45 -8.86 -20.41 5.58
N GLU A 46 -7.88 -21.30 5.76
CA GLU A 46 -7.70 -22.48 4.91
C GLU A 46 -8.76 -23.57 5.21
N VAL A 47 -9.01 -23.89 6.49
CA VAL A 47 -9.94 -24.96 6.89
C VAL A 47 -11.42 -24.61 6.60
N SER A 48 -11.78 -23.33 6.60
CA SER A 48 -13.17 -22.90 6.31
C SER A 48 -13.52 -22.94 4.82
N LEU A 49 -12.53 -23.07 3.93
CA LEU A 49 -12.74 -23.17 2.48
C LEU A 49 -13.03 -24.60 2.01
N GLU A 50 -12.71 -25.62 2.82
CA GLU A 50 -13.00 -27.02 2.47
C GLU A 50 -14.40 -27.50 2.90
N SER A 51 -15.06 -26.82 3.86
CA SER A 51 -16.32 -27.31 4.45
C SER A 51 -17.62 -26.78 3.84
N THR A 52 -17.56 -25.86 2.85
CA THR A 52 -18.77 -25.25 2.27
C THR A 52 -19.21 -25.84 0.92
N ASN A 53 -18.56 -26.91 0.43
CA ASN A 53 -19.08 -27.73 -0.66
C ASN A 53 -19.83 -28.96 -0.09
N GLY A 54 -21.06 -28.75 0.36
CA GLY A 54 -21.89 -29.82 0.89
C GLY A 54 -23.35 -29.43 1.16
N SER A 55 -24.17 -29.47 0.11
CA SER A 55 -25.62 -29.80 0.09
C SER A 55 -26.46 -29.64 1.37
N LYS A 56 -27.53 -28.83 1.34
CA LYS A 56 -28.92 -29.33 1.28
C LYS A 56 -30.01 -28.24 1.34
N THR A 57 -30.98 -28.48 0.46
CA THR A 57 -32.40 -28.14 0.39
C THR A 57 -33.21 -28.05 1.69
N GLY A 58 -34.22 -27.16 1.72
CA GLY A 58 -35.53 -27.45 2.36
C GLY A 58 -36.19 -26.37 3.23
N GLY A 59 -37.38 -25.88 2.82
CA GLY A 59 -38.60 -25.89 3.64
C GLY A 59 -38.94 -24.78 4.66
N ILE A 60 -39.75 -23.81 4.21
CA ILE A 60 -40.97 -23.19 4.81
C ILE A 60 -41.27 -23.41 6.33
N GLN A 61 -41.48 -22.33 7.11
CA GLN A 61 -42.76 -21.99 7.80
C GLN A 61 -42.77 -20.65 8.58
N ARG A 62 -43.99 -20.11 8.71
CA ARG A 62 -44.44 -18.80 9.26
C ARG A 62 -44.61 -18.80 10.79
N SER A 63 -44.56 -17.60 11.40
CA SER A 63 -45.43 -17.02 12.47
C SER A 63 -44.57 -16.12 13.38
N GLY A 64 -44.96 -14.99 13.96
CA GLY A 64 -46.18 -14.18 13.97
C GLY A 64 -45.87 -12.87 14.73
N THR A 65 -46.69 -11.84 14.52
CA THR A 65 -46.69 -10.56 15.26
C THR A 65 -47.33 -10.72 16.66
N PRO A 66 -47.04 -9.83 17.63
CA PRO A 66 -47.96 -8.70 17.85
C PRO A 66 -47.30 -7.35 18.26
N SER A 67 -48.08 -6.27 18.02
CA SER A 67 -48.17 -4.94 18.68
C SER A 67 -47.16 -4.60 19.79
N GLY A 68 -46.57 -3.40 19.89
CA GLY A 68 -47.08 -2.06 19.61
C GLY A 68 -47.09 -1.27 20.92
N HIS A 69 -46.13 -0.35 21.12
CA HIS A 69 -46.23 0.77 22.07
C HIS A 69 -45.33 1.92 21.62
N SER A 70 -45.94 3.10 21.53
CA SER A 70 -45.31 4.39 21.28
C SER A 70 -44.62 4.91 22.53
N GLU A 71 -43.43 5.48 22.41
CA GLU A 71 -42.96 6.51 23.34
C GLU A 71 -41.96 7.46 22.68
N ALA A 72 -42.01 8.70 23.15
CA ALA A 72 -41.64 9.92 22.44
C ALA A 72 -40.13 10.21 22.40
N HIS A 73 -39.72 10.90 21.34
CA HIS A 73 -38.40 11.49 21.14
C HIS A 73 -38.09 12.62 22.14
N PRO A 74 -36.87 12.66 22.71
CA PRO A 74 -36.26 13.91 23.15
C PRO A 74 -35.47 14.54 22.00
N ARG A 75 -35.79 15.80 21.71
CA ARG A 75 -35.08 16.71 20.82
C ARG A 75 -33.70 17.03 21.42
N ILE A 76 -32.63 16.54 20.81
CA ILE A 76 -31.25 16.92 21.16
C ILE A 76 -30.86 18.13 20.29
N GLU A 77 -30.58 19.24 20.96
CA GLU A 77 -30.11 20.49 20.36
C GLU A 77 -28.70 20.33 19.76
N SER A 78 -28.52 20.90 18.58
CA SER A 78 -27.26 21.01 17.84
C SER A 78 -26.29 21.97 18.55
N PRO A 79 -25.02 21.58 18.83
CA PRO A 79 -24.02 22.51 19.30
C PRO A 79 -23.55 23.43 18.16
N LYS A 80 -23.57 24.73 18.43
CA LYS A 80 -22.97 25.78 17.59
C LYS A 80 -21.48 25.51 17.42
N PHE A 81 -21.02 25.41 16.17
CA PHE A 81 -19.59 25.44 15.83
C PHE A 81 -19.10 26.88 15.92
N GLU A 82 -18.35 27.18 16.96
CA GLU A 82 -17.59 28.42 17.11
C GLU A 82 -16.19 28.21 16.52
N SER A 83 -15.76 29.15 15.68
CA SER A 83 -14.55 29.13 14.85
C SER A 83 -13.28 29.12 15.71
N GLN A 84 -12.51 28.03 15.67
CA GLN A 84 -11.12 28.01 16.15
C GLN A 84 -10.15 28.18 14.97
N GLU A 85 -10.12 29.38 14.40
CA GLU A 85 -9.23 29.75 13.30
C GLU A 85 -7.92 30.42 13.78
N GLU A 86 -7.57 30.33 15.07
CA GLU A 86 -6.47 31.14 15.62
C GLU A 86 -5.50 30.36 16.52
N ARG A 87 -4.98 29.23 16.03
CA ARG A 87 -3.78 28.60 16.61
C ARG A 87 -3.02 27.67 15.66
N LEU A 88 -2.72 28.13 14.45
CA LEU A 88 -1.69 27.52 13.59
C LEU A 88 -0.53 28.51 13.45
N GLY A 89 0.52 28.28 14.23
CA GLY A 89 1.79 28.95 14.04
C GLY A 89 2.32 28.63 12.64
N LEU A 90 2.49 29.68 11.83
CA LEU A 90 3.12 29.67 10.52
C LEU A 90 4.47 28.95 10.60
N LEU A 91 4.52 27.69 10.17
CA LEU A 91 5.76 27.02 9.84
C LEU A 91 6.18 27.52 8.45
N SER A 92 7.28 28.27 8.42
CA SER A 92 7.89 28.77 7.19
C SER A 92 8.15 27.63 6.19
N PRO A 93 8.12 27.90 4.86
CA PRO A 93 8.32 26.88 3.84
C PRO A 93 9.66 26.16 4.02
N LYS A 94 9.61 24.84 4.25
CA LYS A 94 10.81 24.00 4.25
C LYS A 94 11.34 23.92 2.82
N LYS A 95 12.47 24.60 2.58
CA LYS A 95 13.22 24.50 1.34
C LYS A 95 13.73 23.06 1.19
N PHE A 96 13.33 22.40 0.11
CA PHE A 96 13.87 21.11 -0.30
C PHE A 96 15.38 21.25 -0.53
N ILE A 97 16.18 20.52 0.25
CA ILE A 97 17.63 20.41 0.08
C ILE A 97 17.91 18.94 -0.21
N PRO A 98 18.26 18.57 -1.46
CA PRO A 98 18.67 17.20 -1.74
C PRO A 98 19.92 16.85 -0.92
N PRO A 99 20.02 15.63 -0.36
CA PRO A 99 21.21 15.22 0.36
C PRO A 99 22.44 15.30 -0.57
N SER A 100 23.50 15.93 -0.07
CA SER A 100 24.76 16.11 -0.78
C SER A 100 25.35 14.76 -1.23
N SER A 101 25.60 14.64 -2.53
CA SER A 101 26.22 13.47 -3.15
C SER A 101 27.71 13.39 -2.79
N THR A 102 28.06 12.80 -1.66
CA THR A 102 29.39 12.22 -1.46
C THR A 102 29.28 10.74 -1.76
N ARG A 103 29.64 10.36 -3.00
CA ARG A 103 29.78 8.96 -3.42
C ARG A 103 31.00 8.35 -2.74
N ASP A 104 30.77 7.45 -1.80
CA ASP A 104 31.66 6.30 -1.67
C ASP A 104 31.14 5.25 -2.66
N THR A 105 31.90 4.97 -3.71
CA THR A 105 31.65 3.86 -4.62
C THR A 105 31.90 2.55 -3.87
N GLN A 106 30.91 2.10 -3.10
CA GLN A 106 30.90 0.73 -2.59
C GLN A 106 30.69 -0.22 -3.77
N ASP A 107 31.66 -1.13 -3.94
CA ASP A 107 31.64 -2.23 -4.91
C ASP A 107 30.29 -2.98 -4.84
N GLU A 108 29.58 -3.10 -5.95
CA GLU A 108 28.25 -3.76 -6.03
C GLU A 108 28.30 -5.21 -5.52
N SER A 109 29.46 -5.87 -5.61
CA SER A 109 29.66 -7.22 -5.07
C SER A 109 29.58 -7.30 -3.54
N SER A 110 29.71 -6.16 -2.83
CA SER A 110 29.81 -6.11 -1.38
C SER A 110 28.49 -6.34 -0.64
N TRP A 111 27.34 -6.04 -1.26
CA TRP A 111 26.03 -6.08 -0.60
C TRP A 111 25.04 -7.12 -1.15
N ILE A 112 25.41 -7.93 -2.14
CA ILE A 112 24.55 -9.00 -2.69
C ILE A 112 24.53 -10.23 -1.76
N ASP A 113 23.35 -10.84 -1.58
CA ASP A 113 23.19 -12.13 -0.89
C ASP A 113 23.18 -13.29 -1.89
N ASN A 114 24.34 -13.94 -2.06
CA ASN A 114 24.53 -15.07 -2.97
C ASN A 114 23.92 -16.39 -2.48
N LEU A 115 23.45 -16.46 -1.22
CA LEU A 115 22.85 -17.68 -0.67
C LEU A 115 21.34 -17.75 -0.94
N SER A 116 20.74 -16.62 -1.28
CA SER A 116 19.30 -16.51 -1.53
C SER A 116 18.96 -16.74 -3.01
N PRO A 117 17.72 -17.18 -3.32
CA PRO A 117 17.30 -17.35 -4.70
C PRO A 117 17.41 -16.06 -5.51
N ALA A 118 17.83 -16.19 -6.77
CA ALA A 118 17.83 -15.14 -7.78
C ALA A 118 16.76 -15.41 -8.83
N PHE A 119 16.38 -14.38 -9.58
CA PHE A 119 15.38 -14.48 -10.65
C PHE A 119 15.91 -13.90 -11.97
N TYR A 120 15.68 -14.57 -13.08
CA TYR A 120 16.02 -14.07 -14.42
C TYR A 120 14.75 -13.56 -15.09
N PRO A 121 14.54 -12.23 -15.21
CA PRO A 121 13.28 -11.67 -15.72
C PRO A 121 13.08 -11.87 -17.23
N TRP A 122 14.15 -12.11 -17.99
CA TRP A 122 14.11 -12.22 -19.45
C TRP A 122 14.90 -13.42 -19.98
N PRO A 123 14.59 -14.66 -19.55
CA PRO A 123 15.44 -15.83 -19.80
C PRO A 123 15.57 -16.20 -21.29
N GLU A 124 14.56 -15.85 -22.10
CA GLU A 124 14.51 -16.16 -23.52
C GLU A 124 15.19 -15.09 -24.41
N ASP A 125 15.54 -13.92 -23.88
CA ASP A 125 16.12 -12.84 -24.67
C ASP A 125 17.65 -12.99 -24.82
N GLY A 126 18.15 -12.96 -26.06
CA GLY A 126 19.57 -13.18 -26.35
C GLY A 126 20.53 -12.20 -25.67
N LYS A 127 20.13 -10.93 -25.50
CA LYS A 127 20.92 -9.86 -24.87
C LYS A 127 20.65 -9.78 -23.36
N CYS A 128 19.41 -10.01 -22.95
CA CYS A 128 18.93 -9.69 -21.61
C CYS A 128 18.90 -10.88 -20.64
N LYS A 129 19.00 -12.12 -21.13
CA LYS A 129 18.98 -13.35 -20.31
C LYS A 129 20.05 -13.46 -19.23
N THR A 130 21.13 -12.68 -19.31
CA THR A 130 22.21 -12.69 -18.32
C THR A 130 21.92 -11.79 -17.11
N TYR A 131 20.94 -10.90 -17.21
CA TYR A 131 20.55 -10.05 -16.09
C TYR A 131 19.66 -10.82 -15.11
N LEU A 132 19.96 -10.67 -13.83
CA LEU A 132 19.28 -11.37 -12.75
C LEU A 132 18.93 -10.41 -11.61
N VAL A 133 17.82 -10.66 -10.92
CA VAL A 133 17.38 -9.89 -9.76
C VAL A 133 17.74 -10.71 -8.51
N GLN A 134 18.33 -10.04 -7.51
CA GLN A 134 18.83 -10.67 -6.30
C GLN A 134 18.41 -9.93 -5.03
N PHE A 135 18.51 -10.62 -3.90
CA PHE A 135 18.41 -9.99 -2.60
C PHE A 135 19.71 -9.31 -2.24
N ALA A 136 19.61 -8.17 -1.58
CA ALA A 136 20.73 -7.65 -0.83
C ALA A 136 20.90 -8.42 0.49
N LYS A 137 22.09 -8.34 1.07
CA LYS A 137 22.35 -8.80 2.44
C LYS A 137 21.38 -8.09 3.38
N LYS A 138 20.92 -8.80 4.41
CA LYS A 138 20.06 -8.21 5.44
C LYS A 138 20.74 -6.98 6.04
N LYS A 139 19.93 -5.99 6.40
CA LYS A 139 20.31 -4.68 6.96
C LYS A 139 21.05 -3.76 5.97
N THR A 140 21.08 -4.08 4.67
CA THR A 140 21.66 -3.19 3.64
C THR A 140 20.80 -1.94 3.47
N PHE A 141 19.50 -2.13 3.22
CA PHE A 141 18.58 -1.01 3.00
C PHE A 141 17.78 -0.67 4.25
N LYS A 142 17.63 0.63 4.51
CA LYS A 142 16.60 1.12 5.43
C LYS A 142 15.22 0.89 4.78
N PRO A 143 14.22 0.42 5.54
CA PRO A 143 12.88 0.21 4.98
C PRO A 143 12.31 1.51 4.41
N ARG A 144 11.85 1.42 3.17
CA ARG A 144 11.15 2.48 2.43
C ARG A 144 9.87 1.90 1.85
N ALA A 145 8.80 2.69 1.81
CA ALA A 145 7.55 2.26 1.22
C ALA A 145 7.54 2.46 -0.30
N LEU A 146 6.88 1.55 -1.01
CA LEU A 146 6.23 1.85 -2.29
C LEU A 146 4.74 1.90 -2.01
N VAL A 147 4.25 3.11 -1.74
CA VAL A 147 2.89 3.32 -1.25
C VAL A 147 1.99 3.76 -2.39
N SER A 148 0.78 3.21 -2.44
CA SER A 148 -0.24 3.66 -3.39
C SER A 148 -1.63 3.28 -2.92
N TYR A 149 -2.67 3.93 -3.44
CA TYR A 149 -4.00 3.38 -3.39
C TYR A 149 -4.03 2.04 -4.18
N PRO A 150 -4.80 1.02 -3.77
CA PRO A 150 -4.94 -0.22 -4.52
C PRO A 150 -5.33 0.02 -6.00
N GLY A 151 -4.79 -0.79 -6.91
CA GLY A 151 -5.05 -0.61 -8.34
C GLY A 151 -4.21 0.48 -9.04
N SER A 152 -3.27 1.12 -8.33
CA SER A 152 -2.41 2.18 -8.90
C SER A 152 -1.15 1.68 -9.64
N GLY A 153 -1.03 0.39 -9.95
CA GLY A 153 0.10 -0.14 -10.73
C GLY A 153 1.34 -0.56 -9.93
N ASN A 154 1.17 -0.91 -8.66
CA ASN A 154 2.26 -1.27 -7.74
C ASN A 154 3.11 -2.45 -8.24
N SER A 155 2.49 -3.56 -8.69
CA SER A 155 3.22 -4.73 -9.21
C SER A 155 4.05 -4.43 -10.46
N TRP A 156 3.53 -3.58 -11.35
CA TRP A 156 4.27 -3.15 -12.54
C TRP A 156 5.45 -2.24 -12.17
N THR A 157 5.25 -1.30 -11.25
CA THR A 157 6.33 -0.44 -10.75
C THR A 157 7.45 -1.26 -10.11
N ARG A 158 7.10 -2.30 -9.35
CA ARG A 158 8.06 -3.25 -8.79
C ARG A 158 8.85 -3.98 -9.86
N TYR A 159 8.17 -4.51 -10.88
CA TYR A 159 8.84 -5.13 -12.03
C TYR A 159 9.87 -4.20 -12.70
N LEU A 160 9.50 -2.94 -12.93
CA LEU A 160 10.41 -1.95 -13.53
C LEU A 160 11.61 -1.64 -12.62
N LEU A 161 11.39 -1.51 -11.30
CA LEU A 161 12.45 -1.27 -10.33
C LEU A 161 13.40 -2.47 -10.19
N GLU A 162 12.87 -3.69 -10.12
CA GLU A 162 13.65 -4.92 -10.03
C GLU A 162 14.48 -5.16 -11.29
N GLY A 163 13.87 -4.98 -12.46
CA GLY A 163 14.57 -5.11 -13.74
C GLY A 163 15.61 -4.03 -13.97
N SER A 164 15.44 -2.82 -13.43
CA SER A 164 16.39 -1.72 -13.65
C SER A 164 17.52 -1.69 -12.63
N SER A 165 17.26 -2.08 -11.39
CA SER A 165 18.27 -2.12 -10.32
C SER A 165 18.97 -3.47 -10.18
N GLY A 166 18.32 -4.57 -10.59
CA GLY A 166 18.77 -5.92 -10.27
C GLY A 166 18.54 -6.34 -8.81
N ILE A 167 17.74 -5.59 -8.06
CA ILE A 167 17.49 -5.84 -6.63
C ILE A 167 16.00 -6.04 -6.40
N PHE A 168 15.64 -7.07 -5.62
CA PHE A 168 14.25 -7.33 -5.30
C PHE A 168 13.59 -6.18 -4.54
N THR A 169 12.30 -6.02 -4.80
CA THR A 169 11.36 -5.23 -4.01
C THR A 169 10.52 -6.16 -3.14
N GLY A 170 10.14 -5.71 -1.96
CA GLY A 170 9.30 -6.47 -1.03
C GLY A 170 7.86 -5.97 -0.97
N SER A 171 7.10 -6.53 -0.04
CA SER A 171 5.70 -6.26 0.20
C SER A 171 5.39 -6.46 1.68
N ILE A 172 4.56 -5.61 2.28
CA ILE A 172 4.05 -5.87 3.64
C ILE A 172 3.01 -7.00 3.66
N PHE A 173 2.61 -7.45 2.48
CA PHE A 173 1.74 -8.58 2.23
C PHE A 173 2.58 -9.76 1.72
N GLY A 174 2.02 -10.97 1.75
CA GLY A 174 2.55 -12.11 1.01
C GLY A 174 1.55 -12.54 -0.05
N ASP A 175 1.97 -12.59 -1.31
CA ASP A 175 1.15 -13.05 -2.44
C ASP A 175 1.90 -14.11 -3.26
N GLU A 176 1.45 -15.37 -3.14
CA GLU A 176 2.07 -16.51 -3.82
C GLU A 176 2.01 -16.41 -5.35
N LYS A 177 0.95 -15.79 -5.90
CA LYS A 177 0.83 -15.60 -7.36
C LYS A 177 1.87 -14.60 -7.85
N LEU A 178 2.11 -13.52 -7.10
CA LEU A 178 3.14 -12.55 -7.43
C LEU A 178 4.56 -13.12 -7.24
N TYR A 179 4.75 -13.92 -6.19
CA TYR A 179 6.00 -14.68 -5.98
C TYR A 179 6.31 -15.58 -7.18
N ALA A 180 5.32 -16.37 -7.63
CA ALA A 180 5.47 -17.25 -8.80
C ALA A 180 5.77 -16.51 -10.11
N LEU A 181 5.43 -15.22 -10.20
CA LEU A 181 5.75 -14.34 -11.33
C LEU A 181 7.11 -13.63 -11.20
N GLY A 182 7.91 -13.98 -10.20
CA GLY A 182 9.28 -13.50 -10.03
C GLY A 182 9.48 -12.41 -8.96
N LEU A 183 8.41 -11.91 -8.32
CA LEU A 183 8.52 -10.93 -7.23
C LEU A 183 8.89 -11.63 -5.91
N LEU A 184 10.09 -12.22 -5.85
CA LEU A 184 10.49 -13.10 -4.74
C LEU A 184 10.51 -12.41 -3.38
N GLY A 185 10.57 -11.08 -3.33
CA GLY A 185 10.45 -10.31 -2.09
C GLY A 185 9.10 -10.42 -1.37
N GLU A 186 8.07 -11.03 -1.98
CA GLU A 186 6.81 -11.40 -1.30
C GLU A 186 7.03 -12.35 -0.10
N SER A 187 8.10 -13.15 -0.12
CA SER A 187 8.42 -14.08 0.96
C SER A 187 9.40 -13.50 2.00
N ARG A 188 9.74 -12.21 1.93
CA ARG A 188 10.71 -11.57 2.82
C ARG A 188 10.05 -10.75 3.91
N SER A 189 10.75 -10.66 5.04
CA SER A 189 10.33 -9.74 6.10
C SER A 189 10.48 -8.30 5.61
N PRO A 190 9.44 -7.45 5.71
CA PRO A 190 9.48 -6.08 5.21
C PRO A 190 10.55 -5.18 5.88
N ASN A 191 11.11 -5.63 7.01
CA ASN A 191 12.06 -4.88 7.82
C ASN A 191 13.46 -5.52 7.87
N ASP A 192 13.73 -6.58 7.10
CA ASP A 192 15.06 -7.22 7.14
C ASP A 192 16.13 -6.49 6.33
N GLY A 193 15.74 -5.50 5.51
CA GLY A 193 16.64 -4.65 4.72
C GLY A 193 17.27 -5.33 3.51
N SER A 194 16.75 -6.48 3.06
CA SER A 194 17.23 -7.22 1.88
C SER A 194 16.62 -6.76 0.54
N THR A 195 15.64 -5.85 0.58
CA THR A 195 14.89 -5.37 -0.58
C THR A 195 14.78 -3.83 -0.56
N ILE A 196 14.65 -3.20 -1.73
CA ILE A 196 14.84 -1.74 -1.88
C ILE A 196 13.65 -0.89 -1.47
N VAL A 197 12.43 -1.42 -1.61
CA VAL A 197 11.16 -0.81 -1.18
C VAL A 197 10.16 -1.88 -0.79
N GLN A 198 9.15 -1.53 0.02
CA GLN A 198 8.06 -2.41 0.45
C GLN A 198 6.72 -1.90 -0.06
N LYS A 199 6.04 -2.68 -0.91
CA LYS A 199 4.65 -2.40 -1.29
C LYS A 199 3.78 -2.29 -0.05
N THR A 200 3.00 -1.21 0.03
CA THR A 200 1.97 -1.01 1.06
C THR A 200 0.81 -0.17 0.50
N HIS A 201 -0.36 -0.34 1.11
CA HIS A 201 -1.54 0.47 0.85
C HIS A 201 -1.90 1.37 2.03
N HIS A 202 -1.01 1.47 3.04
CA HIS A 202 -1.27 2.20 4.28
C HIS A 202 -2.60 1.74 4.90
N ASP A 203 -3.49 2.68 5.25
CA ASP A 203 -4.82 2.44 5.81
C ASP A 203 -5.94 2.36 4.75
N THR A 204 -5.59 2.45 3.46
CA THR A 204 -6.59 2.52 2.37
C THR A 204 -7.31 1.19 2.11
N ILE A 205 -6.80 0.07 2.64
CA ILE A 205 -7.50 -1.21 2.58
C ILE A 205 -8.28 -1.43 3.88
N SER A 206 -9.61 -1.29 3.81
CA SER A 206 -10.54 -1.66 4.89
C SER A 206 -10.77 -3.17 5.01
N SER A 207 -10.38 -3.96 4.01
CA SER A 207 -10.65 -5.40 3.98
C SER A 207 -9.67 -6.27 4.78
N ILE A 208 -8.57 -5.71 5.31
CA ILE A 208 -7.54 -6.49 6.02
C ILE A 208 -8.01 -6.88 7.43
N SER A 209 -8.87 -6.09 8.07
CA SER A 209 -9.47 -6.47 9.34
C SER A 209 -10.77 -5.74 9.60
N LYS A 210 -11.84 -6.50 9.90
CA LYS A 210 -13.08 -5.93 10.48
C LYS A 210 -12.83 -5.35 11.88
N ASN A 211 -11.68 -5.67 12.49
CA ASN A 211 -11.28 -5.12 13.78
C ASN A 211 -10.50 -3.82 13.57
N ARG A 212 -11.15 -2.69 13.86
CA ARG A 212 -10.56 -1.35 13.78
C ARG A 212 -9.27 -1.21 14.58
N ARG A 213 -9.11 -1.89 15.73
CA ARG A 213 -7.86 -1.84 16.51
C ARG A 213 -6.71 -2.52 15.79
N ALA A 214 -6.97 -3.65 15.14
CA ALA A 214 -5.94 -4.35 14.36
C ALA A 214 -5.52 -3.53 13.13
N GLN A 215 -6.47 -2.88 12.46
CA GLN A 215 -6.17 -1.98 11.34
C GLN A 215 -5.30 -0.78 11.79
N LEU A 216 -5.65 -0.15 12.91
CA LEU A 216 -4.87 0.95 13.48
C LEU A 216 -3.48 0.49 13.90
N ALA A 217 -3.35 -0.68 14.51
CA ALA A 217 -2.07 -1.25 14.89
C ALA A 217 -1.19 -1.53 13.66
N GLN A 218 -1.75 -2.13 12.61
CA GLN A 218 -1.04 -2.40 11.36
C GLN A 218 -0.57 -1.09 10.70
N THR A 219 -1.46 -0.11 10.62
CA THR A 219 -1.13 1.22 10.09
C THR A 219 0.02 1.82 10.89
N LYS A 220 -0.07 1.77 12.23
CA LYS A 220 0.99 2.30 13.10
C LYS A 220 2.33 1.59 12.93
N LEU A 221 2.31 0.27 12.73
CA LEU A 221 3.52 -0.50 12.44
C LEU A 221 4.16 -0.06 11.13
N THR A 222 3.37 0.13 10.07
CA THR A 222 3.90 0.62 8.78
C THR A 222 4.46 2.04 8.89
N GLU A 223 3.79 2.92 9.64
CA GLU A 223 4.30 4.27 9.92
C GLU A 223 5.63 4.23 10.65
N LEU A 224 5.77 3.41 11.69
CA LEU A 224 7.01 3.28 12.47
C LEU A 224 8.14 2.64 11.66
N MET A 225 7.80 1.65 10.82
CA MET A 225 8.77 0.93 9.98
C MET A 225 9.36 1.85 8.91
N PHE A 226 8.52 2.57 8.17
CA PHE A 226 8.96 3.39 7.06
C PHE A 226 9.33 4.82 7.48
N GLY A 227 8.74 5.34 8.56
CA GLY A 227 8.87 6.75 8.94
C GLY A 227 8.36 7.70 7.86
N TYR A 228 7.32 7.27 7.11
CA TYR A 228 6.84 7.93 5.90
C TYR A 228 7.90 8.13 4.82
N ARG A 229 8.95 7.31 4.77
CA ARG A 229 9.96 7.38 3.70
C ARG A 229 9.57 6.48 2.54
N GLY A 230 9.64 6.98 1.31
CA GLY A 230 9.37 6.12 0.16
C GLY A 230 8.92 6.82 -1.11
N ILE A 231 8.29 6.03 -1.97
CA ILE A 231 7.75 6.46 -3.25
C ILE A 231 6.22 6.45 -3.14
N LEU A 232 5.61 7.61 -3.31
CA LEU A 232 4.15 7.76 -3.41
C LEU A 232 3.75 7.64 -4.88
N LEU A 233 3.18 6.49 -5.24
CA LEU A 233 2.65 6.21 -6.56
C LEU A 233 1.19 6.64 -6.64
N ILE A 234 0.90 7.61 -7.51
CA ILE A 234 -0.43 8.17 -7.73
C ILE A 234 -0.89 7.77 -9.13
N ARG A 235 -2.11 7.26 -9.24
CA ARG A 235 -2.79 6.96 -10.51
C ARG A 235 -4.10 7.73 -10.56
N ASN A 236 -4.60 8.00 -11.76
CA ASN A 236 -5.98 8.43 -11.99
C ASN A 236 -6.95 7.64 -11.10
N PRO A 237 -7.69 8.28 -10.17
CA PRO A 237 -8.55 7.57 -9.22
C PRO A 237 -9.68 6.81 -9.92
N PHE A 238 -10.18 7.27 -11.07
CA PHE A 238 -11.12 6.49 -11.88
C PHE A 238 -10.52 5.14 -12.28
N ASP A 239 -9.29 5.12 -12.78
CA ASP A 239 -8.66 3.87 -13.20
C ASP A 239 -8.24 2.99 -12.01
N ALA A 240 -7.78 3.60 -10.91
CA ALA A 240 -7.35 2.90 -9.72
C ALA A 240 -8.54 2.21 -9.02
N LEU A 241 -9.66 2.91 -8.81
CA LEU A 241 -10.87 2.38 -8.20
C LEU A 241 -11.45 1.22 -9.02
N ARG A 242 -11.55 1.37 -10.35
CA ARG A 242 -11.95 0.30 -11.25
C ARG A 242 -11.06 -0.93 -11.11
N SER A 243 -9.76 -0.70 -11.13
CA SER A 243 -8.78 -1.76 -11.04
C SER A 243 -8.88 -2.51 -9.70
N TYR A 244 -9.14 -1.80 -8.61
CA TYR A 244 -9.27 -2.42 -7.30
C TYR A 244 -10.57 -3.21 -7.16
N TRP A 245 -11.68 -2.70 -7.70
CA TRP A 245 -12.94 -3.43 -7.74
C TRP A 245 -12.83 -4.77 -8.45
N ASN A 246 -12.18 -4.78 -9.62
CA ASN A 246 -11.90 -6.01 -10.36
C ASN A 246 -11.10 -7.00 -9.51
N PHE A 247 -10.07 -6.53 -8.81
CA PHE A 247 -9.27 -7.39 -7.92
C PHE A 247 -10.09 -7.96 -6.76
N ILE A 248 -10.92 -7.16 -6.08
CA ILE A 248 -11.75 -7.62 -4.95
C ILE A 248 -12.66 -8.77 -5.36
N HIS A 249 -13.23 -8.70 -6.57
CA HIS A 249 -14.24 -9.63 -7.05
C HIS A 249 -13.67 -10.85 -7.77
N THR A 250 -12.42 -10.81 -8.21
CA THR A 250 -11.77 -11.92 -8.94
C THR A 250 -10.63 -12.57 -8.15
N ARG A 251 -10.07 -11.87 -7.16
CA ARG A 251 -8.80 -12.22 -6.48
C ARG A 251 -7.66 -12.49 -7.47
N ASP A 252 -7.72 -11.81 -8.61
CA ASP A 252 -6.76 -11.89 -9.69
C ASP A 252 -6.32 -10.46 -10.03
N HIS A 253 -5.01 -10.27 -10.14
CA HIS A 253 -4.42 -8.96 -10.42
C HIS A 253 -4.70 -8.49 -11.86
N LYS A 254 -5.10 -9.39 -12.75
CA LYS A 254 -5.30 -9.16 -14.19
C LYS A 254 -6.74 -9.39 -14.66
N ALA A 255 -7.60 -10.04 -13.89
CA ALA A 255 -8.97 -10.32 -14.34
C ALA A 255 -9.93 -9.11 -14.23
N HIS A 256 -11.10 -9.23 -14.85
CA HIS A 256 -12.21 -8.27 -14.78
C HIS A 256 -13.39 -8.89 -14.05
N ALA A 257 -14.09 -8.08 -13.25
CA ALA A 257 -15.32 -8.51 -12.59
C ALA A 257 -16.44 -8.69 -13.62
N SER A 258 -17.30 -9.70 -13.46
CA SER A 258 -18.46 -9.88 -14.34
C SER A 258 -19.52 -8.81 -14.08
N GLN A 259 -20.33 -8.48 -15.09
CA GLN A 259 -21.40 -7.46 -14.96
C GLN A 259 -22.36 -7.77 -13.80
N THR A 260 -22.60 -9.04 -13.50
CA THR A 260 -23.45 -9.52 -12.39
C THR A 260 -22.91 -9.17 -10.99
N GLN A 261 -21.62 -8.82 -10.87
CA GLN A 261 -20.99 -8.40 -9.62
C GLN A 261 -21.17 -6.90 -9.36
N PHE A 262 -21.57 -6.12 -10.37
CA PHE A 262 -21.88 -4.70 -10.23
C PHE A 262 -23.31 -4.51 -9.72
N SER A 263 -23.47 -4.55 -8.39
CA SER A 263 -24.64 -3.95 -7.75
C SER A 263 -24.42 -2.43 -7.69
N LEU A 264 -25.32 -1.64 -8.29
CA LEU A 264 -25.18 -0.18 -8.35
C LEU A 264 -24.97 0.44 -6.95
N SER A 265 -25.68 -0.02 -5.92
CA SER A 265 -25.54 0.51 -4.56
C SER A 265 -24.17 0.18 -3.95
N LYS A 266 -23.70 -1.06 -4.09
CA LYS A 266 -22.37 -1.47 -3.60
C LYS A 266 -21.24 -0.77 -4.35
N TRP A 267 -21.43 -0.54 -5.64
CA TRP A 267 -20.50 0.20 -6.48
C TRP A 267 -20.38 1.66 -6.04
N VAL A 268 -21.52 2.32 -5.82
CA VAL A 268 -21.56 3.71 -5.34
C VAL A 268 -20.86 3.84 -3.99
N GLU A 269 -21.22 3.01 -3.01
CA GLU A 269 -20.59 3.01 -1.67
C GLU A 269 -19.07 2.82 -1.77
N PHE A 270 -18.62 1.88 -2.62
CA PHE A 270 -17.20 1.63 -2.85
C PHE A 270 -16.47 2.82 -3.47
N VAL A 271 -17.05 3.48 -4.47
CA VAL A 271 -16.43 4.66 -5.10
C VAL A 271 -16.36 5.83 -4.14
N GLU A 272 -17.42 6.08 -3.37
CA GLU A 272 -17.45 7.18 -2.38
C GLU A 272 -16.40 7.01 -1.29
N ASP A 273 -16.29 5.80 -0.72
CA ASP A 273 -15.28 5.47 0.29
C ASP A 273 -13.88 5.44 -0.32
N GLY A 274 -13.74 4.84 -1.49
CA GLY A 274 -12.46 4.68 -2.18
C GLY A 274 -11.84 6.00 -2.63
N ALA A 275 -12.64 6.93 -3.18
CA ALA A 275 -12.16 8.25 -3.58
C ALA A 275 -11.65 9.06 -2.38
N LYS A 276 -12.35 9.00 -1.24
CA LYS A 276 -11.91 9.62 0.03
C LYS A 276 -10.61 9.02 0.55
N LYS A 277 -10.47 7.69 0.49
CA LYS A 277 -9.22 7.02 0.90
C LYS A 277 -8.05 7.31 -0.02
N TRP A 278 -8.29 7.40 -1.33
CA TRP A 278 -7.28 7.80 -2.30
C TRP A 278 -6.76 9.21 -2.00
N SER A 279 -7.64 10.17 -1.76
CA SER A 279 -7.23 11.55 -1.45
C SER A 279 -6.56 11.66 -0.09
N HIS A 280 -7.08 10.95 0.92
CA HIS A 280 -6.49 10.87 2.26
C HIS A 280 -5.07 10.31 2.25
N LEU A 281 -4.79 9.28 1.44
CA LEU A 281 -3.45 8.71 1.33
C LEU A 281 -2.44 9.75 0.83
N VAL A 282 -2.81 10.54 -0.18
CA VAL A 282 -1.94 11.60 -0.68
C VAL A 282 -1.74 12.65 0.42
N GLN A 283 -2.83 13.09 1.05
CA GLN A 283 -2.79 14.07 2.14
C GLN A 283 -1.84 13.65 3.28
N ILE A 284 -1.98 12.43 3.82
CA ILE A 284 -1.18 12.02 4.97
C ILE A 284 0.32 11.93 4.62
N TRP A 285 0.66 11.56 3.40
CA TRP A 285 2.06 11.53 2.95
C TRP A 285 2.64 12.94 2.77
N LEU A 286 1.85 13.88 2.23
CA LEU A 286 2.24 15.29 2.16
C LEU A 286 2.44 15.91 3.56
N GLU A 287 1.58 15.57 4.51
CA GLU A 287 1.63 16.13 5.87
C GLU A 287 2.73 15.55 6.75
N LYS A 288 3.01 14.24 6.62
CA LYS A 288 3.85 13.50 7.56
C LYS A 288 5.26 13.21 7.05
N SER A 289 5.45 13.15 5.73
CA SER A 289 6.75 12.80 5.16
C SER A 289 7.63 14.03 4.95
N ALA A 290 8.92 13.86 5.20
CA ALA A 290 9.96 14.80 4.79
C ALA A 290 10.93 14.19 3.75
N ASP A 291 10.73 12.93 3.38
CA ASP A 291 11.66 12.13 2.56
C ASP A 291 10.84 11.17 1.68
N PHE A 292 10.26 11.70 0.61
CA PHE A 292 9.53 10.92 -0.38
C PHE A 292 9.58 11.59 -1.75
N ILE A 293 9.28 10.83 -2.79
CA ILE A 293 8.99 11.36 -4.12
C ILE A 293 7.59 10.96 -4.57
N ILE A 294 6.99 11.79 -5.43
CA ILE A 294 5.74 11.49 -6.11
C ILE A 294 6.06 10.98 -7.51
N VAL A 295 5.47 9.82 -7.85
CA VAL A 295 5.49 9.22 -9.18
C VAL A 295 4.05 9.12 -9.67
N GLN A 296 3.75 9.71 -10.81
CA GLN A 296 2.45 9.53 -11.47
C GLN A 296 2.52 8.28 -12.34
N TYR A 297 1.55 7.39 -12.21
CA TYR A 297 1.48 6.16 -12.99
C TYR A 297 1.42 6.46 -14.50
N GLU A 298 0.71 7.50 -14.88
CA GLU A 298 0.55 7.98 -16.25
C GLU A 298 1.87 8.52 -16.83
N GLU A 299 2.69 9.18 -16.01
CA GLU A 299 4.06 9.59 -16.38
C GLU A 299 5.00 8.38 -16.48
N LEU A 300 4.85 7.40 -15.58
CA LEU A 300 5.61 6.15 -15.64
C LEU A 300 5.25 5.34 -16.90
N GLN A 301 4.00 5.41 -17.38
CA GLN A 301 3.57 4.81 -18.64
C GLN A 301 4.10 5.55 -19.87
N SER A 302 3.99 6.88 -19.89
CA SER A 302 4.37 7.69 -21.05
C SER A 302 5.88 7.87 -21.18
N ASN A 303 6.60 8.01 -20.06
CA ASN A 303 8.04 8.20 -20.00
C ASN A 303 8.71 7.31 -18.94
N PRO A 304 8.67 5.97 -19.11
CA PRO A 304 9.17 5.02 -18.12
C PRO A 304 10.64 5.24 -17.79
N LYS A 305 11.49 5.54 -18.78
CA LYS A 305 12.93 5.76 -18.57
C LYS A 305 13.18 6.89 -17.56
N ARG A 306 12.52 8.04 -17.75
CA ARG A 306 12.65 9.21 -16.86
C ARG A 306 12.22 8.87 -15.43
N GLU A 307 11.05 8.26 -15.28
CA GLU A 307 10.50 7.99 -13.94
C GLU A 307 11.28 6.87 -13.23
N ILE A 308 11.77 5.84 -13.94
CA ILE A 308 12.67 4.83 -13.37
C ILE A 308 13.95 5.48 -12.86
N ILE A 309 14.60 6.35 -13.65
CA ILE A 309 15.82 7.07 -13.23
C ILE A 309 15.55 7.87 -11.95
N ARG A 310 14.46 8.66 -11.92
CA ARG A 310 14.09 9.44 -10.73
C ARG A 310 13.90 8.56 -9.49
N MET A 311 13.28 7.38 -9.65
CA MET A 311 13.12 6.44 -8.54
C MET A 311 14.45 5.83 -8.09
N LEU A 312 15.33 5.43 -9.02
CA LEU A 312 16.65 4.88 -8.68
C LEU A 312 17.53 5.93 -7.98
N GLU A 313 17.53 7.17 -8.45
CA GLU A 313 18.23 8.29 -7.82
C GLU A 313 17.74 8.55 -6.39
N TYR A 314 16.42 8.60 -6.18
CA TYR A 314 15.82 8.69 -4.85
C TYR A 314 16.23 7.52 -3.95
N LEU A 315 16.30 6.31 -4.52
CA LEU A 315 16.74 5.12 -3.80
C LEU A 315 18.26 5.06 -3.57
N SER A 316 19.02 6.00 -4.14
CA SER A 316 20.48 6.03 -4.14
C SER A 316 21.09 4.79 -4.78
N LEU A 317 20.47 4.32 -5.86
CA LEU A 317 20.91 3.17 -6.66
C LEU A 317 21.52 3.65 -7.99
N PRO A 318 22.55 2.95 -8.50
CA PRO A 318 23.13 3.28 -9.79
C PRO A 318 22.14 2.99 -10.93
N VAL A 319 22.30 3.73 -12.03
CA VAL A 319 21.58 3.48 -13.28
C VAL A 319 22.50 2.68 -14.19
N ASP A 320 22.12 1.44 -14.51
CA ASP A 320 22.78 0.62 -15.52
C ASP A 320 22.02 0.79 -16.85
N ASP A 321 22.66 1.43 -17.83
CA ASP A 321 22.06 1.68 -19.14
C ASP A 321 21.68 0.39 -19.89
N LYS A 322 22.45 -0.69 -19.71
CA LYS A 322 22.15 -1.96 -20.38
C LYS A 322 20.94 -2.65 -19.73
N ARG A 323 20.82 -2.57 -18.41
CA ARG A 323 19.58 -3.00 -17.72
C ARG A 323 18.40 -2.15 -18.12
N MET A 324 18.59 -0.83 -18.21
CA MET A 324 17.56 0.11 -18.65
C MET A 324 17.03 -0.26 -20.05
N ASP A 325 17.92 -0.55 -21.01
CA ASP A 325 17.52 -1.04 -22.33
C ASP A 325 16.66 -2.31 -22.26
N CYS A 326 17.05 -3.27 -21.42
CA CYS A 326 16.32 -4.52 -21.25
C CYS A 326 14.94 -4.32 -20.60
N VAL A 327 14.84 -3.48 -19.57
CA VAL A 327 13.54 -3.14 -18.95
C VAL A 327 12.62 -2.47 -19.95
N LEU A 328 13.14 -1.52 -20.74
CA LEU A 328 12.32 -0.76 -21.68
C LEU A 328 11.84 -1.61 -22.86
N SER A 329 12.67 -2.55 -23.34
CA SER A 329 12.28 -3.52 -24.38
C SER A 329 11.26 -4.55 -23.90
N HIS A 330 11.22 -4.83 -22.60
CA HIS A 330 10.30 -5.80 -21.98
C HIS A 330 9.26 -5.15 -21.06
N ARG A 331 9.01 -3.85 -21.23
CA ARG A 331 8.29 -3.02 -20.24
C ARG A 331 6.92 -3.53 -19.84
N GLU A 332 6.20 -4.26 -20.70
CA GLU A 332 4.88 -4.81 -20.37
C GLU A 332 4.94 -5.76 -19.17
N GLY A 333 5.98 -6.60 -19.12
CA GLY A 333 6.17 -7.62 -18.10
C GLY A 333 4.96 -8.58 -17.95
N PRO A 334 4.95 -9.41 -16.90
CA PRO A 334 3.86 -10.36 -16.67
C PRO A 334 2.65 -9.74 -15.97
N PHE A 335 2.70 -8.45 -15.62
CA PHE A 335 1.69 -7.78 -14.78
C PHE A 335 0.71 -6.91 -15.56
N HIS A 336 0.83 -6.84 -16.88
CA HIS A 336 -0.12 -6.13 -17.73
C HIS A 336 -1.51 -6.79 -17.70
N ARG A 337 -2.54 -5.96 -17.55
CA ARG A 337 -3.95 -6.39 -17.62
C ARG A 337 -4.42 -6.28 -19.06
N GLN A 338 -4.91 -7.39 -19.62
CA GLN A 338 -5.53 -7.37 -20.95
C GLN A 338 -6.83 -6.56 -20.92
N PRO A 339 -7.20 -5.87 -22.02
CA PRO A 339 -8.47 -5.18 -22.12
C PRO A 339 -9.64 -6.15 -21.86
N PRO A 340 -10.78 -5.67 -21.33
CA PRO A 340 -11.94 -6.53 -21.10
C PRO A 340 -12.45 -7.11 -22.42
N ASN A 341 -12.90 -8.37 -22.38
CA ASN A 341 -13.48 -9.04 -23.55
C ASN A 341 -14.82 -8.41 -23.99
N ASP A 342 -15.47 -7.66 -23.09
CA ASP A 342 -16.73 -6.96 -23.35
C ASP A 342 -16.56 -5.45 -23.08
N PRO A 343 -16.62 -4.60 -24.13
CA PRO A 343 -16.51 -3.14 -24.00
C PRO A 343 -17.59 -2.50 -23.12
N THR A 344 -18.74 -3.15 -22.92
CA THR A 344 -19.83 -2.61 -22.09
C THR A 344 -19.53 -2.63 -20.59
N GLN A 345 -18.59 -3.47 -20.16
CA GLN A 345 -18.02 -3.44 -18.80
C GLN A 345 -17.22 -2.14 -18.56
N GLN A 346 -16.70 -1.53 -19.63
CA GLN A 346 -15.95 -0.27 -19.59
C GLN A 346 -16.90 0.94 -19.47
N LEU A 347 -18.02 0.91 -20.21
CA LEU A 347 -19.05 1.94 -20.26
C LEU A 347 -19.88 2.06 -18.97
N SER A 348 -20.13 0.94 -18.28
CA SER A 348 -20.94 0.91 -17.04
C SER A 348 -20.27 1.61 -15.85
N TYR A 349 -18.99 1.96 -15.97
CA TYR A 349 -18.15 2.48 -14.89
C TYR A 349 -18.53 3.91 -14.47
N THR A 350 -18.82 4.81 -15.42
CA THR A 350 -18.88 6.27 -15.12
C THR A 350 -19.67 7.15 -16.09
N SER A 351 -19.95 6.76 -17.34
CA SER A 351 -20.56 7.71 -18.30
C SER A 351 -22.01 8.07 -17.98
N ASN A 352 -22.71 7.27 -17.15
CA ASN A 352 -24.12 7.52 -16.80
C ASN A 352 -24.39 7.87 -15.32
N ASN A 353 -23.37 8.13 -14.48
CA ASN A 353 -23.59 8.52 -13.08
C ASN A 353 -22.84 9.82 -12.72
N SER A 354 -23.52 10.96 -12.91
CA SER A 354 -22.99 12.30 -12.63
C SER A 354 -22.52 12.47 -11.18
N HIS A 355 -23.18 11.82 -10.22
CA HIS A 355 -22.81 11.88 -8.80
C HIS A 355 -21.42 11.28 -8.55
N LEU A 356 -21.15 10.06 -9.04
CA LEU A 356 -19.83 9.43 -8.84
C LEU A 356 -18.70 10.22 -9.50
N ASN A 357 -18.98 10.81 -10.66
CA ASN A 357 -18.02 11.66 -11.35
C ASN A 357 -17.69 12.90 -10.50
N LEU A 358 -18.71 13.56 -9.92
CA LEU A 358 -18.50 14.68 -9.01
C LEU A 358 -17.67 14.28 -7.80
N VAL A 359 -17.99 13.16 -7.15
CA VAL A 359 -17.25 12.68 -5.97
C VAL A 359 -15.77 12.45 -6.26
N VAL A 360 -15.45 11.80 -7.38
CA VAL A 360 -14.05 11.55 -7.76
C VAL A 360 -13.34 12.86 -8.13
N GLN A 361 -14.00 13.75 -8.87
CA GLN A 361 -13.45 15.06 -9.24
C GLN A 361 -13.18 15.95 -8.01
N GLU A 362 -14.08 16.00 -7.04
CA GLU A 362 -13.87 16.74 -5.79
C GLU A 362 -12.61 16.27 -5.03
N ASN A 363 -12.34 14.96 -5.05
CA ASN A 363 -11.15 14.38 -4.42
C ASN A 363 -9.87 14.67 -5.23
N ILE A 364 -9.94 14.70 -6.56
CA ILE A 364 -8.84 15.15 -7.43
C ILE A 364 -8.50 16.62 -7.13
N GLU A 365 -9.51 17.48 -7.08
CA GLU A 365 -9.32 18.90 -6.80
C GLU A 365 -8.83 19.15 -5.38
N HIS A 366 -9.23 18.32 -4.41
CA HIS A 366 -8.64 18.34 -3.08
C HIS A 366 -7.13 18.08 -3.13
N VAL A 367 -6.69 17.05 -3.85
CA VAL A 367 -5.27 16.74 -4.01
C VAL A 367 -4.51 17.85 -4.75
N ASN A 368 -5.09 18.43 -5.81
CA ASN A 368 -4.49 19.58 -6.52
C ASN A 368 -4.29 20.78 -5.58
N ARG A 369 -5.26 21.08 -4.72
CA ARG A 369 -5.11 22.13 -3.69
C ARG A 369 -3.98 21.81 -2.72
N LEU A 370 -3.86 20.54 -2.29
CA LEU A 370 -2.77 20.12 -1.41
C LEU A 370 -1.39 20.27 -2.08
N PHE A 371 -1.25 19.94 -3.37
CA PHE A 371 0.00 20.19 -4.10
C PHE A 371 0.35 21.67 -4.16
N ALA A 372 -0.62 22.53 -4.48
CA ALA A 372 -0.41 23.97 -4.50
C ALA A 372 0.03 24.51 -3.12
N LEU A 373 -0.64 24.09 -2.03
CA LEU A 373 -0.29 24.49 -0.66
C LEU A 373 1.11 24.03 -0.23
N ASN A 374 1.61 22.93 -0.81
CA ASN A 374 2.93 22.39 -0.53
C ASN A 374 4.00 22.79 -1.55
N ASN A 375 3.71 23.73 -2.47
CA ASN A 375 4.61 24.17 -3.55
C ASN A 375 5.12 23.02 -4.43
N ILE A 376 4.28 22.02 -4.66
CA ILE A 376 4.56 20.89 -5.55
C ILE A 376 4.06 21.27 -6.94
N ASP A 377 4.97 21.36 -7.91
CA ASP A 377 4.66 21.63 -9.32
C ASP A 377 4.08 20.38 -10.00
N LEU A 378 2.84 20.04 -9.62
CA LEU A 378 2.10 18.91 -10.13
C LEU A 378 0.61 19.26 -10.15
N ARG A 379 -0.05 18.96 -11.28
CA ARG A 379 -1.50 19.12 -11.40
C ARG A 379 -2.11 17.89 -12.05
N LEU A 380 -3.03 17.27 -11.33
CA LEU A 380 -3.80 16.13 -11.80
C LEU A 380 -4.96 16.64 -12.66
N ASN A 381 -4.84 16.46 -13.97
CA ASN A 381 -5.88 16.81 -14.94
C ASN A 381 -6.62 15.54 -15.40
N TYR A 382 -7.11 14.74 -14.45
CA TYR A 382 -7.84 13.53 -14.76
C TYR A 382 -9.29 13.86 -15.09
N THR A 383 -9.62 13.85 -16.37
CA THR A 383 -11.01 13.75 -16.79
C THR A 383 -11.37 12.27 -16.93
N LEU A 384 -12.67 11.98 -16.92
CA LEU A 384 -13.13 10.77 -17.61
C LEU A 384 -12.62 10.88 -19.03
N ALA A 385 -11.86 9.90 -19.49
CA ALA A 385 -11.35 9.91 -20.84
C ALA A 385 -12.55 10.13 -21.79
N SER A 386 -12.57 11.26 -22.49
CA SER A 386 -13.51 11.58 -23.56
C SER A 386 -13.24 10.76 -24.83
N ASN A 387 -12.61 9.59 -24.70
CA ASN A 387 -12.25 8.70 -25.79
C ASN A 387 -13.35 7.65 -26.05
N GLU A 388 -14.62 8.09 -26.12
CA GLU A 388 -15.74 7.24 -26.51
C GLU A 388 -16.41 7.66 -27.84
N LEU A 389 -15.80 8.54 -28.64
CA LEU A 389 -16.42 9.00 -29.90
C LEU A 389 -15.56 8.95 -31.18
N SER A 390 -14.35 8.37 -31.18
CA SER A 390 -13.48 8.38 -32.38
C SER A 390 -13.04 7.01 -32.93
N SER A 391 -13.76 5.92 -32.67
CA SER A 391 -13.47 4.62 -33.30
C SER A 391 -14.63 3.99 -34.07
N ASN A 392 -15.58 4.80 -34.56
CA ASN A 392 -16.61 4.36 -35.53
C ASN A 392 -16.57 5.21 -36.82
N LYS A 393 -15.38 5.45 -37.35
CA LYS A 393 -15.18 5.77 -38.78
C LYS A 393 -13.92 5.07 -39.27
N GLY A 394 -14.12 3.86 -39.78
CA GLY A 394 -13.18 3.04 -40.54
C GLY A 394 -13.99 2.07 -41.35
#